data_AF-A0A7W1B162-F1
#
_entry.id   AF-A0A7W1B162-F1
#
_cell.length_a   1.000
_cell.length_b   1.000
_cell.length_c   1.000
_cell.angle_alpha   90.00
_cell.angle_beta   90.00
_cell.angle_gamma   90.00
#
_symmetry.space_group_name_H-M   'P 1'
#
loop_
_entity.id
_entity.type
_entity.pdbx_description
1 polymer ?
#
loop_
_entity_poly.entity_id
_entity_poly.type
_entity_poly.pdbx_seq_one_letter_code
_entity_poly.pdbx_strand_id
1 'polypeptide(L)'
;MTGPISRFPVPERAELPPDIAARIAEVEEKSGFVPNVFLALAHRPQEWRAFFGYHDALMERETPMLTKADRELIVVATSAGNDCLYCVVAHGAIARIRARNPRIADQVAIDWRKAEITPAQHAMLDFATRLAAAPATVGAADLDR
;
A
#
# COMPACT_ATOMS: atom_id res chain seq x y z
N MET A 1 -11.82 20.14 -12.39
CA MET A 1 -12.10 18.91 -13.15
C MET A 1 -11.12 17.85 -12.70
N THR A 2 -11.58 16.72 -12.19
CA THR A 2 -10.71 15.58 -11.89
C THR A 2 -10.33 14.91 -13.21
N GLY A 3 -9.03 14.77 -13.47
CA GLY A 3 -8.51 14.11 -14.67
C GLY A 3 -8.78 12.61 -14.67
N PRO A 4 -8.43 11.90 -15.76
CA PRO A 4 -8.59 10.45 -15.84
C PRO A 4 -7.76 9.76 -14.74
N ILE A 5 -8.34 8.73 -14.11
CA ILE A 5 -7.70 7.96 -13.03
C ILE A 5 -6.72 6.89 -13.54
N SER A 6 -6.74 6.61 -14.85
CA SER A 6 -5.92 5.60 -15.51
C SER A 6 -5.60 6.02 -16.95
N ARG A 7 -4.45 5.55 -17.47
CA ARG A 7 -4.12 5.62 -18.90
C ARG A 7 -4.78 4.50 -19.71
N PHE A 8 -5.18 3.42 -19.03
CA PHE A 8 -5.92 2.30 -19.61
C PHE A 8 -7.43 2.52 -19.43
N PRO A 9 -8.28 1.80 -20.21
CA PRO A 9 -9.72 1.85 -20.03
C PRO A 9 -10.13 1.54 -18.60
N VAL A 10 -11.13 2.27 -18.11
CA VAL A 10 -11.80 1.99 -16.84
C VAL A 10 -13.21 1.53 -17.21
N PRO A 11 -13.56 0.25 -16.97
CA PRO A 11 -14.86 -0.27 -17.37
C PRO A 11 -15.97 0.36 -16.53
N GLU A 12 -17.16 0.46 -17.12
CA GLU A 12 -18.34 0.91 -16.40
C GLU A 12 -18.72 -0.12 -15.33
N ARG A 13 -19.24 0.33 -14.18
CA ARG A 13 -19.56 -0.58 -13.06
C ARG A 13 -20.56 -1.67 -13.45
N ALA A 14 -21.48 -1.38 -14.38
CA ALA A 14 -22.49 -2.33 -14.86
C ALA A 14 -21.91 -3.46 -15.71
N GLU A 15 -20.70 -3.29 -16.25
CA GLU A 15 -20.02 -4.29 -17.10
C GLU A 15 -19.10 -5.22 -16.30
N LEU A 16 -18.95 -4.96 -15.00
CA LEU A 16 -18.06 -5.72 -14.14
C LEU A 16 -18.62 -7.12 -13.84
N PRO A 17 -17.76 -8.16 -13.78
CA PRO A 17 -18.15 -9.44 -13.24
C PRO A 17 -18.77 -9.31 -11.82
N PRO A 18 -19.81 -10.09 -11.48
CA PRO A 18 -20.56 -9.91 -10.23
C PRO A 18 -19.70 -9.93 -8.95
N ASP A 19 -18.68 -10.78 -8.90
CA ASP A 19 -17.78 -10.89 -7.76
C ASP A 19 -16.87 -9.65 -7.58
N ILE A 20 -16.40 -9.07 -8.69
CA ILE A 20 -15.61 -7.83 -8.66
C ILE A 20 -16.50 -6.65 -8.26
N ALA A 21 -17.70 -6.54 -8.83
CA ALA A 21 -18.66 -5.51 -8.47
C ALA A 21 -19.04 -5.57 -6.99
N ALA A 22 -19.30 -6.78 -6.46
CA ALA A 22 -19.60 -7.00 -5.05
C ALA A 22 -18.44 -6.56 -4.13
N ARG A 23 -17.20 -6.93 -4.46
CA ARG A 23 -16.03 -6.53 -3.67
C ARG A 23 -15.78 -5.02 -3.70
N ILE A 24 -15.99 -4.37 -4.84
CA ILE A 24 -15.91 -2.90 -4.94
C ILE A 24 -16.95 -2.23 -4.05
N ALA A 25 -18.20 -2.72 -4.07
CA ALA A 25 -19.28 -2.20 -3.23
C ALA A 25 -18.97 -2.38 -1.74
N GLU A 26 -18.42 -3.54 -1.33
CA GLU A 26 -18.00 -3.79 0.05
C GLU A 26 -16.91 -2.80 0.51
N VAL A 27 -15.94 -2.50 -0.34
CA VAL A 27 -14.88 -1.52 -0.04
C VAL A 27 -15.45 -0.11 0.05
N GLU A 28 -16.36 0.26 -0.84
CA GLU A 28 -17.05 1.55 -0.82
C GLU A 28 -17.86 1.75 0.46
N GLU A 29 -18.61 0.73 0.88
CA GLU A 29 -19.38 0.74 2.12
C GLU A 29 -18.47 0.91 3.35
N LYS A 30 -17.34 0.20 3.39
CA LYS A 30 -16.42 0.22 4.53
C LYS A 30 -15.59 1.49 4.63
N SER A 31 -15.17 2.04 3.49
CA SER A 31 -14.21 3.16 3.46
C SER A 31 -14.81 4.50 3.03
N GLY A 32 -16.05 4.50 2.53
CA GLY A 32 -16.75 5.70 2.04
C GLY A 32 -16.29 6.16 0.65
N PHE A 33 -15.35 5.45 0.02
CA PHE A 33 -14.89 5.69 -1.36
C PHE A 33 -14.34 4.40 -1.97
N VAL A 34 -14.12 4.38 -3.28
CA VAL A 34 -13.42 3.27 -3.95
C VAL A 34 -12.01 3.72 -4.32
N PRO A 35 -10.95 3.08 -3.81
CA PRO A 35 -9.60 3.37 -4.27
C PRO A 35 -9.49 3.13 -5.78
N ASN A 36 -8.97 4.11 -6.53
CA ASN A 36 -8.98 4.07 -8.00
C ASN A 36 -8.34 2.81 -8.59
N VAL A 37 -7.38 2.17 -7.91
CA VAL A 37 -6.77 0.90 -8.34
C VAL A 37 -7.79 -0.23 -8.49
N PHE A 38 -8.85 -0.27 -7.67
CA PHE A 38 -9.94 -1.23 -7.81
C PHE A 38 -10.68 -1.08 -9.13
N LEU A 39 -10.90 0.16 -9.57
CA LEU A 39 -11.60 0.49 -10.81
C LEU A 39 -10.65 0.38 -12.02
N ALA A 40 -9.46 0.95 -11.91
CA ALA A 40 -8.47 1.00 -12.97
C ALA A 40 -8.00 -0.39 -13.38
N LEU A 41 -7.83 -1.34 -12.46
CA LEU A 41 -7.41 -2.71 -12.79
C LEU A 41 -8.57 -3.60 -13.26
N ALA A 42 -9.83 -3.17 -13.08
CA ALA A 42 -10.99 -4.01 -13.36
C ALA A 42 -11.17 -4.35 -14.86
N HIS A 43 -10.50 -3.62 -15.77
CA HIS A 43 -10.45 -3.99 -17.19
C HIS A 43 -9.70 -5.31 -17.45
N ARG A 44 -9.00 -5.87 -16.45
CA ARG A 44 -8.34 -7.19 -16.51
C ARG A 44 -8.81 -8.08 -15.35
N PRO A 45 -10.02 -8.66 -15.40
CA PRO A 45 -10.63 -9.35 -14.26
C PRO A 45 -9.81 -10.48 -13.64
N GLN A 46 -9.02 -11.21 -14.42
CA GLN A 46 -8.18 -12.29 -13.87
C GLN A 46 -6.99 -11.74 -13.09
N GLU A 47 -6.33 -10.70 -13.62
CA GLU A 47 -5.22 -10.01 -12.95
C GLU A 47 -5.71 -9.27 -11.71
N TRP A 48 -6.89 -8.66 -11.78
CA TRP A 48 -7.54 -8.04 -10.64
C TRP A 48 -7.69 -9.03 -9.48
N ARG A 49 -8.21 -10.23 -9.75
CA ARG A 49 -8.40 -11.27 -8.71
C ARG A 49 -7.07 -11.74 -8.13
N ALA A 50 -6.08 -11.97 -8.98
CA ALA A 50 -4.74 -12.35 -8.54
C ALA A 50 -4.10 -11.27 -7.67
N PHE A 51 -4.19 -10.01 -8.10
CA PHE A 51 -3.63 -8.86 -7.39
C PHE A 51 -4.26 -8.71 -6.00
N PHE A 52 -5.59 -8.64 -5.91
CA PHE A 52 -6.27 -8.44 -4.63
C PHE A 52 -6.21 -9.68 -3.73
N GLY A 53 -6.20 -10.88 -4.31
CA GLY A 53 -5.98 -12.11 -3.55
C GLY A 53 -4.61 -12.11 -2.86
N TYR A 54 -3.54 -11.72 -3.57
CA TYR A 54 -2.20 -11.63 -2.99
C TYR A 54 -2.07 -10.45 -2.02
N HIS A 55 -2.61 -9.29 -2.37
CA HIS A 55 -2.67 -8.12 -1.50
C HIS A 55 -3.31 -8.46 -0.15
N ASP A 56 -4.48 -9.08 -0.14
CA ASP A 56 -5.21 -9.40 1.09
C ASP A 56 -4.43 -10.44 1.91
N ALA A 57 -3.83 -11.45 1.25
CA ALA A 57 -2.98 -12.42 1.92
C ALA A 57 -1.74 -11.79 2.60
N LEU A 58 -1.22 -10.67 2.09
CA LEU A 58 -0.12 -9.94 2.70
C LEU A 58 -0.61 -8.97 3.78
N MET A 59 -1.61 -8.15 3.48
CA MET A 59 -2.01 -7.01 4.32
C MET A 59 -2.86 -7.42 5.53
N GLU A 60 -3.66 -8.48 5.40
CA GLU A 60 -4.56 -8.92 6.46
C GLU A 60 -3.98 -10.02 7.36
N ARG A 61 -2.91 -10.68 6.93
CA ARG A 61 -2.26 -11.76 7.69
C ARG A 61 -1.68 -11.23 9.00
N GLU A 62 -2.03 -11.89 10.11
CA GLU A 62 -1.38 -11.69 11.40
C GLU A 62 0.08 -12.17 11.33
N THR A 63 1.02 -11.31 11.70
CA THR A 63 2.43 -11.64 11.72
C THR A 63 3.01 -11.14 13.03
N PRO A 64 3.61 -12.02 13.86
CA PRO A 64 4.25 -11.59 15.10
C PRO A 64 5.23 -10.45 14.82
N MET A 65 5.21 -9.42 15.66
CA MET A 65 6.10 -8.25 15.57
C MET A 65 5.94 -7.37 14.31
N LEU A 66 4.95 -7.63 13.44
CA LEU A 66 4.65 -6.78 12.28
C LEU A 66 3.17 -6.44 12.24
N THR A 67 2.83 -5.23 12.72
CA THR A 67 1.43 -4.80 12.77
C THR A 67 0.90 -4.36 11.41
N LYS A 68 -0.42 -4.22 11.28
CA LYS A 68 -1.02 -3.62 10.07
C LYS A 68 -0.55 -2.18 9.84
N ALA A 69 -0.27 -1.42 10.90
CA ALA A 69 0.30 -0.08 10.77
C ALA A 69 1.71 -0.13 10.20
N ASP A 70 2.55 -1.05 10.67
CA ASP A 70 3.92 -1.22 10.19
C ASP A 70 3.97 -1.59 8.71
N ARG A 71 3.05 -2.46 8.24
CA ARG A 71 2.89 -2.77 6.81
C ARG A 71 2.65 -1.51 5.99
N GLU A 72 1.74 -0.65 6.43
CA GLU A 72 1.46 0.61 5.71
C GLU A 72 2.66 1.56 5.72
N LEU A 73 3.43 1.62 6.82
CA LEU A 73 4.66 2.42 6.86
C LEU A 73 5.70 1.90 5.86
N ILE A 74 5.85 0.57 5.72
CA ILE A 74 6.70 -0.04 4.67
C ILE A 74 6.22 0.39 3.28
N VAL A 75 4.91 0.28 3.01
CA VAL A 75 4.36 0.66 1.70
C VAL A 75 4.58 2.15 1.42
N VAL A 76 4.35 3.02 2.39
CA VAL A 76 4.58 4.47 2.23
C VAL A 76 6.06 4.77 1.96
N ALA A 77 6.98 4.23 2.74
CA ALA A 77 8.42 4.48 2.59
C ALA A 77 8.95 3.99 1.23
N THR A 78 8.57 2.78 0.83
CA THR A 78 8.97 2.21 -0.48
C THR A 78 8.31 2.95 -1.65
N SER A 79 7.06 3.39 -1.49
CA SER A 79 6.37 4.20 -2.50
C SER A 79 7.02 5.58 -2.68
N ALA A 80 7.44 6.21 -1.58
CA ALA A 80 8.15 7.47 -1.60
C ALA A 80 9.52 7.32 -2.27
N GLY A 81 10.27 6.25 -1.96
CA GLY A 81 11.53 5.93 -2.65
C GLY A 81 11.39 5.65 -4.15
N ASN A 82 10.19 5.30 -4.61
CA ASN A 82 9.86 5.07 -6.02
C ASN A 82 9.14 6.25 -6.69
N ASP A 83 9.01 7.40 -6.01
CA ASP A 83 8.28 8.58 -6.50
C ASP A 83 6.82 8.29 -6.92
N CYS A 84 6.17 7.30 -6.30
CA CYS A 84 4.84 6.88 -6.68
C CYS A 84 3.75 7.72 -5.98
N LEU A 85 3.26 8.76 -6.66
CA LEU A 85 2.21 9.65 -6.14
C LEU A 85 0.96 8.89 -5.66
N TYR A 86 0.45 7.96 -6.47
CA TYR A 86 -0.78 7.24 -6.13
C TYR A 86 -0.63 6.45 -4.83
N CYS A 87 0.44 5.66 -4.72
CA CYS A 87 0.66 4.82 -3.55
C CYS A 87 0.97 5.65 -2.30
N VAL A 88 1.77 6.71 -2.40
CA VAL A 88 2.04 7.62 -1.27
C VAL A 88 0.74 8.24 -0.75
N VAL A 89 -0.15 8.71 -1.63
CA VAL A 89 -1.42 9.32 -1.22
C VAL A 89 -2.36 8.28 -0.59
N ALA A 90 -2.55 7.12 -1.26
CA ALA A 90 -3.49 6.10 -0.81
C ALA A 90 -3.03 5.44 0.51
N HIS A 91 -1.80 4.91 0.53
CA HIS A 91 -1.27 4.22 1.71
C HIS A 91 -0.89 5.19 2.83
N GLY A 92 -0.54 6.43 2.51
CA GLY A 92 -0.38 7.48 3.52
C GLY A 92 -1.67 7.70 4.30
N ALA A 93 -2.82 7.75 3.62
CA ALA A 93 -4.11 7.87 4.29
C ALA A 93 -4.42 6.68 5.21
N ILE A 94 -4.15 5.46 4.74
CA ILE A 94 -4.37 4.24 5.54
C ILE A 94 -3.40 4.20 6.73
N ALA A 95 -2.13 4.56 6.54
CA ALA A 95 -1.12 4.65 7.60
C ALA A 95 -1.55 5.61 8.72
N ARG A 96 -2.07 6.80 8.39
CA ARG A 96 -2.58 7.77 9.40
C ARG A 96 -3.66 7.15 10.29
N ILE A 97 -4.55 6.35 9.71
CA ILE A 97 -5.64 5.67 10.42
C ILE A 97 -5.10 4.51 11.27
N ARG A 98 -4.30 3.62 10.68
CA ARG A 98 -3.81 2.40 11.34
C ARG A 98 -2.81 2.71 12.45
N ALA A 99 -1.91 3.65 12.23
CA ALA A 99 -0.93 4.08 13.23
C ALA A 99 -1.54 4.98 14.32
N ARG A 100 -2.76 5.51 14.10
CA ARG A 100 -3.40 6.52 14.96
C ARG A 100 -2.50 7.73 15.24
N ASN A 101 -1.57 8.01 14.33
CA ASN A 101 -0.61 9.08 14.42
C ASN A 101 -0.36 9.64 13.01
N PRO A 102 -1.11 10.68 12.61
CA PRO A 102 -0.98 11.25 11.27
C PRO A 102 0.43 11.76 10.95
N ARG A 103 1.12 12.29 11.97
CA ARG A 103 2.45 12.90 11.84
C ARG A 103 3.52 11.90 11.42
N ILE A 104 3.49 10.67 11.93
CA ILE A 104 4.44 9.63 11.53
C ILE A 104 4.25 9.27 10.06
N ALA A 105 3.03 9.15 9.56
CA ALA A 105 2.79 8.80 8.16
C ALA A 105 3.33 9.88 7.21
N ASP A 106 3.11 11.15 7.53
CA ASP A 106 3.60 12.26 6.70
C ASP A 106 5.14 12.37 6.77
N GLN A 107 5.74 12.15 7.93
CA GLN A 107 7.21 12.08 8.06
C GLN A 107 7.80 10.92 7.26
N VAL A 108 7.21 9.73 7.33
CA VAL A 108 7.68 8.55 6.59
C VAL A 108 7.54 8.74 5.08
N ALA A 109 6.49 9.43 4.63
CA ALA A 109 6.30 9.76 3.21
C ALA A 109 7.35 10.73 2.65
N ILE A 110 7.96 11.57 3.50
CA ILE A 110 8.95 12.58 3.09
C ILE A 110 10.38 12.11 3.36
N ASP A 111 10.65 11.66 4.58
CA ASP A 111 11.97 11.20 5.01
C ASP A 111 11.87 10.32 6.27
N TRP A 112 11.65 9.02 6.08
CA TRP A 112 11.51 8.06 7.18
C TRP A 112 12.73 8.00 8.12
N ARG A 113 13.92 8.37 7.64
CA ARG A 113 15.17 8.40 8.45
C ARG A 113 15.16 9.46 9.54
N LYS A 114 14.28 10.46 9.40
CA LYS A 114 14.06 11.54 10.39
C LYS A 114 12.70 11.45 11.08
N ALA A 115 11.94 10.39 10.80
CA ALA A 115 10.63 10.20 11.39
C ALA A 115 10.75 9.84 12.87
N GLU A 116 9.74 10.23 13.64
CA GLU A 116 9.63 9.94 15.08
C GLU A 116 9.11 8.51 15.29
N ILE A 117 9.83 7.53 14.73
CA ILE A 117 9.52 6.10 14.76
C ILE A 117 10.40 5.36 15.77
N THR A 118 9.94 4.17 16.20
CA THR A 118 10.70 3.34 17.13
C THR A 118 11.98 2.79 16.48
N PRO A 119 13.01 2.38 17.25
CA PRO A 119 14.19 1.71 16.70
C PRO A 119 13.86 0.48 15.84
N ALA A 120 12.86 -0.31 16.26
CA ALA A 120 12.39 -1.48 15.51
C ALA A 120 11.78 -1.08 14.15
N GLN A 121 10.95 -0.04 14.12
CA GLN A 121 10.40 0.48 12.87
C GLN A 121 11.49 1.10 11.97
N HIS A 122 12.50 1.73 12.56
CA HIS A 122 13.62 2.25 11.79
C HIS A 122 14.42 1.13 11.12
N ALA A 123 14.74 0.04 11.83
CA ALA A 123 15.39 -1.14 11.27
C ALA A 123 14.54 -1.80 10.16
N MET A 124 13.23 -1.93 10.41
CA MET A 124 12.27 -2.44 9.44
C MET A 124 12.23 -1.61 8.14
N LEU A 125 12.16 -0.28 8.24
CA LEU A 125 12.12 0.60 7.06
C LEU A 125 13.46 0.66 6.33
N ASP A 126 14.59 0.60 7.05
CA ASP A 126 15.93 0.48 6.41
C ASP A 126 16.01 -0.77 5.55
N PHE A 127 15.65 -1.93 6.12
CA PHE A 127 15.66 -3.19 5.40
C PHE A 127 14.70 -3.18 4.20
N ALA A 128 13.45 -2.77 4.41
CA ALA A 128 12.43 -2.80 3.37
C ALA A 128 12.75 -1.86 2.20
N THR A 129 13.25 -0.65 2.48
CA THR A 129 13.60 0.31 1.43
C THR A 129 14.87 -0.11 0.69
N ARG A 130 15.86 -0.69 1.38
CA ARG A 130 17.04 -1.26 0.71
C ARG A 130 16.68 -2.45 -0.18
N LEU A 131 15.84 -3.37 0.32
CA LEU A 131 15.40 -4.52 -0.45
C LEU A 131 14.62 -4.09 -1.70
N ALA A 132 13.79 -3.05 -1.60
CA ALA A 132 13.04 -2.52 -2.73
C ALA A 132 13.95 -1.85 -3.79
N ALA A 133 14.97 -1.10 -3.37
CA ALA A 133 15.82 -0.31 -4.28
C ALA A 133 17.05 -1.07 -4.80
N ALA A 134 17.66 -1.91 -3.97
CA ALA A 134 18.92 -2.58 -4.26
C ALA A 134 18.94 -4.02 -3.69
N PRO A 135 18.03 -4.91 -4.14
CA PRO A 135 17.88 -6.25 -3.57
C PRO A 135 19.17 -7.07 -3.62
N ALA A 136 20.01 -6.88 -4.64
CA ALA A 136 21.28 -7.58 -4.80
C ALA A 136 22.33 -7.25 -3.71
N THR A 137 22.12 -6.17 -2.95
CA THR A 137 23.02 -5.76 -1.85
C THR A 137 22.59 -6.32 -0.49
N VAL A 138 21.40 -6.91 -0.41
CA VAL A 138 20.86 -7.47 0.83
C VAL A 138 21.46 -8.86 1.04
N GLY A 139 22.11 -9.08 2.17
CA GLY A 139 22.71 -10.35 2.54
C GLY A 139 22.32 -10.82 3.93
N ALA A 140 22.88 -11.95 4.36
CA ALA A 140 22.60 -12.54 5.68
C ALA A 140 22.87 -11.55 6.84
N ALA A 141 23.91 -10.72 6.73
CA ALA A 141 24.25 -9.74 7.75
C ALA A 141 23.18 -8.64 7.95
N ASP A 142 22.32 -8.40 6.97
CA ASP A 142 21.22 -7.44 7.10
C ASP A 142 20.01 -8.03 7.85
N LEU A 143 19.95 -9.36 8.03
CA LEU A 143 18.86 -10.04 8.75
C LEU A 143 19.06 -10.03 10.28
N ASP A 144 20.30 -9.83 10.72
CA ASP A 144 20.69 -9.88 12.14
C ASP A 144 20.68 -8.48 12.82
N ARG A 145 20.22 -7.45 12.10
CA ARG A 145 20.15 -6.05 12.55
C ARG A 145 18.83 -5.71 13.22
#